data_AF-A0A3C1HCU9-F1
#
_entry.id   AF-A0A3C1HCU9-F1
#
_cell.length_a   1.000
_cell.length_b   1.000
_cell.length_c   1.000
_cell.angle_alpha   90.00
_cell.angle_beta   90.00
_cell.angle_gamma   90.00
#
_symmetry.space_group_name_H-M   'P 1'
#
loop_
_entity.id
_entity.type
_entity.pdbx_description
1 polymer ?
#
loop_
_entity_poly.entity_id
_entity_poly.type
_entity_poly.pdbx_seq_one_letter_code
_entity_poly.pdbx_strand_id
1 'polypeptide(L)'
;MAPKDASGSSFWFRHASPQFRRLALAFALLLGFLPGLLQGGALPIFCAVCRKPIQGSIYYMTDPVRNVNKDLCDRCIRSRDRCSICTVPVNQETVLRLEDGRLICEEDAKDVVLVETEAQDIFDDVKRGVHQHLAPWPPLPNTNIRTHLVNRKDFVSEYQRKPGIDNPEALLGLTRSTRPDGTNYTHHIWLLSGIPREEFRAVCAHEYTHTWLNEHATPSRTLNKDSVEGFCELMAWKYTLAGGSEREKRRIRENSYTRGQIDAYIAAEEAYQFHRVISWVLDGADSWIDVGKLDRVLLIKGSPTAVDSSPSAASAAPLWTQEATPTPVPASLTLKGISVSGAKRFVLINDRTLEQGEEAKVRLGTSNVLVKCLQIRESSVLLGVGAAASPLELRMTNSPPR
;
A
#
# COMPACT_ATOMS: atom_id res chain seq x y z
N MET A 1 82.90 31.54 -59.03
CA MET A 1 83.37 30.56 -58.03
C MET A 1 82.71 29.23 -58.36
N ALA A 2 83.41 28.35 -59.08
CA ALA A 2 83.12 26.90 -59.13
C ALA A 2 83.71 26.25 -57.84
N PRO A 3 83.43 24.98 -57.42
CA PRO A 3 83.24 23.77 -58.26
C PRO A 3 82.17 22.73 -57.78
N LYS A 4 81.63 21.88 -58.68
CA LYS A 4 81.85 20.41 -58.94
C LYS A 4 81.07 19.37 -58.09
N ASP A 5 80.27 18.58 -58.83
CA ASP A 5 80.14 17.11 -58.92
C ASP A 5 80.18 16.13 -57.73
N ALA A 6 79.30 15.11 -57.83
CA ALA A 6 79.44 13.65 -57.55
C ALA A 6 78.25 13.10 -56.71
N SER A 7 77.29 12.34 -57.24
CA SER A 7 77.31 10.91 -57.65
C SER A 7 77.55 9.90 -56.51
N GLY A 8 76.56 9.01 -56.29
CA GLY A 8 76.65 7.78 -55.48
C GLY A 8 75.47 7.68 -54.49
N SER A 9 74.72 6.60 -54.33
CA SER A 9 74.82 5.25 -54.86
C SER A 9 73.51 4.52 -54.50
N SER A 10 72.91 3.89 -55.50
CA SER A 10 71.94 2.80 -55.37
C SER A 10 72.52 1.63 -54.59
N PHE A 11 71.96 1.23 -53.45
CA PHE A 11 72.18 -0.10 -52.87
C PHE A 11 71.05 -0.44 -51.88
N TRP A 12 70.69 -1.74 -51.83
CA TRP A 12 69.71 -2.39 -50.94
C TRP A 12 68.27 -2.58 -51.44
N PHE A 13 68.13 -3.28 -52.56
CA PHE A 13 67.16 -4.39 -52.62
C PHE A 13 67.87 -5.59 -53.23
N ARG A 14 68.28 -6.56 -52.42
CA ARG A 14 68.50 -7.94 -52.86
C ARG A 14 68.43 -8.89 -51.65
N HIS A 15 67.52 -9.86 -51.81
CA HIS A 15 67.37 -11.10 -51.04
C HIS A 15 66.40 -11.09 -49.86
N ALA A 16 65.12 -10.83 -50.15
CA ALA A 16 64.05 -11.52 -49.42
C ALA A 16 63.79 -12.88 -50.09
N SER A 17 63.87 -13.96 -49.30
CA SER A 17 63.78 -15.34 -49.76
C SER A 17 62.40 -15.68 -50.37
N PRO A 18 62.31 -16.68 -51.26
CA PRO A 18 61.06 -17.05 -51.95
C PRO A 18 59.93 -17.50 -51.01
N GLN A 19 60.25 -17.82 -49.75
CA GLN A 19 59.29 -18.24 -48.74
C GLN A 19 58.49 -17.07 -48.15
N PHE A 20 59.08 -15.86 -48.08
CA PHE A 20 58.38 -14.67 -47.56
C PHE A 20 57.29 -14.15 -48.49
N ARG A 21 57.43 -14.33 -49.81
CA ARG A 21 56.40 -13.93 -50.80
C ARG A 21 55.19 -14.85 -50.82
N ARG A 22 55.34 -16.14 -50.46
CA ARG A 22 54.23 -17.09 -50.36
C ARG A 22 53.43 -16.89 -49.06
N LEU A 23 54.08 -16.53 -47.94
CA LEU A 23 53.36 -16.18 -46.70
C LEU A 23 52.61 -14.84 -46.81
N ALA A 24 53.19 -13.82 -47.46
CA ALA A 24 52.53 -12.51 -47.60
C ALA A 24 51.25 -12.57 -48.47
N LEU A 25 51.22 -13.41 -49.52
CA LEU A 25 50.01 -13.64 -50.32
C LEU A 25 48.97 -14.51 -49.60
N ALA A 26 49.40 -15.49 -48.79
CA ALA A 26 48.47 -16.27 -47.96
C ALA A 26 47.83 -15.41 -46.85
N PHE A 27 48.57 -14.46 -46.27
CA PHE A 27 48.05 -13.52 -45.27
C PHE A 27 47.08 -12.50 -45.87
N ALA A 28 47.34 -12.02 -47.10
CA ALA A 28 46.42 -11.12 -47.81
C ALA A 28 45.13 -11.81 -48.29
N LEU A 29 45.19 -13.11 -48.64
CA LEU A 29 44.00 -13.91 -48.97
C LEU A 29 43.17 -14.31 -47.73
N LEU A 30 43.80 -14.47 -46.56
CA LEU A 30 43.09 -14.67 -45.28
C LEU A 30 42.43 -13.39 -44.74
N LEU A 31 42.97 -12.21 -45.05
CA LEU A 31 42.37 -10.92 -44.67
C LEU A 31 41.30 -10.43 -45.66
N GLY A 32 41.31 -10.92 -46.92
CA GLY A 32 40.31 -10.58 -47.94
C GLY A 32 38.97 -11.32 -47.82
N PHE A 33 38.90 -12.38 -47.00
CA PHE A 33 37.68 -13.18 -46.76
C PHE A 33 36.95 -12.83 -45.45
N LEU A 34 37.34 -11.75 -44.78
CA LEU A 34 36.76 -11.32 -43.51
C LEU A 34 35.90 -10.01 -43.52
N PRO A 35 35.31 -9.51 -44.63
CA PRO A 35 34.35 -8.40 -44.52
C PRO A 35 32.93 -8.85 -44.14
N GLY A 36 32.66 -10.14 -43.90
CA GLY A 36 31.30 -10.65 -43.66
C GLY A 36 30.89 -10.88 -42.19
N LEU A 37 31.83 -10.88 -41.24
CA LEU A 37 31.58 -11.35 -39.86
C LEU A 37 31.23 -10.24 -38.85
N LEU A 38 31.07 -9.00 -39.29
CA LEU A 38 30.60 -7.88 -38.46
C LEU A 38 29.26 -7.34 -38.97
N GLN A 39 28.33 -8.21 -39.39
CA GLN A 39 26.92 -7.84 -39.30
C GLN A 39 26.51 -7.98 -37.83
N GLY A 40 26.73 -6.93 -37.06
CA GLY A 40 26.08 -6.74 -35.77
C GLY A 40 24.58 -6.59 -35.99
N GLY A 41 23.90 -7.69 -36.28
CA GLY A 41 22.45 -7.72 -36.34
C GLY A 41 21.92 -7.40 -34.96
N ALA A 42 21.28 -6.24 -34.81
CA ALA A 42 20.55 -5.91 -33.60
C ALA A 42 19.57 -7.07 -33.32
N LEU A 43 19.63 -7.61 -32.09
CA LEU A 43 18.71 -8.66 -31.68
C LEU A 43 17.26 -8.21 -31.96
N PRO A 44 16.41 -9.09 -32.51
CA PRO A 44 15.03 -8.72 -32.81
C PRO A 44 14.31 -8.31 -31.52
N ILE A 45 13.68 -7.12 -31.55
CA ILE A 45 12.84 -6.64 -30.45
C ILE A 45 11.46 -7.28 -30.59
N PHE A 46 10.93 -7.84 -29.50
CA PHE A 46 9.65 -8.54 -29.48
C PHE A 46 8.57 -7.68 -28.83
N CYS A 47 7.35 -7.72 -29.38
CA CYS A 47 6.19 -7.08 -28.79
C CYS A 47 5.86 -7.72 -27.44
N ALA A 48 5.73 -6.91 -26.39
CA ALA A 48 5.43 -7.36 -25.04
C ALA A 48 4.06 -8.06 -24.91
N VAL A 49 3.12 -7.75 -25.81
CA VAL A 49 1.76 -8.32 -25.82
C VAL A 49 1.68 -9.58 -26.66
N CYS A 50 1.90 -9.48 -27.97
CA CYS A 50 1.71 -10.63 -28.86
C CYS A 50 2.94 -11.53 -29.02
N ARG A 51 4.07 -11.20 -28.37
CA ARG A 51 5.34 -11.95 -28.39
C ARG A 51 5.94 -12.20 -29.78
N LYS A 52 5.49 -11.46 -30.80
CA LYS A 52 6.01 -11.54 -32.17
C LYS A 52 7.12 -10.48 -32.36
N PRO A 53 8.12 -10.74 -33.23
CA PRO A 53 9.14 -9.75 -33.55
C PRO A 53 8.47 -8.50 -34.16
N ILE A 54 8.88 -7.32 -33.71
CA ILE A 54 8.33 -6.05 -34.20
C ILE A 54 8.95 -5.76 -35.56
N GLN A 55 8.09 -5.67 -36.58
CA GLN A 55 8.48 -5.18 -37.90
C GLN A 55 8.07 -3.71 -38.01
N GLY A 56 9.04 -2.83 -38.27
CA GLY A 56 8.79 -1.39 -38.42
C GLY A 56 8.88 -0.61 -37.10
N SER A 57 7.93 0.28 -36.85
CA SER A 57 7.95 1.19 -35.70
C SER A 57 7.68 0.49 -34.38
N ILE A 58 8.41 0.89 -33.34
CA ILE A 58 8.23 0.46 -31.95
C ILE A 58 7.45 1.55 -31.22
N TYR A 59 6.42 1.16 -30.49
CA TYR A 59 5.64 2.05 -29.64
C TYR A 59 5.92 1.73 -28.17
N TYR A 60 5.99 2.75 -27.33
CA TYR A 60 6.21 2.59 -25.90
C TYR A 60 4.92 2.87 -25.14
N MET A 61 4.61 2.01 -24.19
CA MET A 61 3.51 2.20 -23.23
C MET A 61 4.00 1.85 -21.84
N THR A 62 3.71 2.71 -20.87
CA THR A 62 4.01 2.42 -19.46
C THR A 62 2.92 1.54 -18.88
N ASP A 63 3.31 0.41 -18.29
CA ASP A 63 2.45 -0.36 -17.39
C ASP A 63 2.35 0.41 -16.05
N PRO A 64 1.18 0.97 -15.69
CA PRO A 64 1.01 1.78 -14.49
C PRO A 64 1.10 0.97 -13.18
N VAL A 65 0.93 -0.35 -13.26
CA VAL A 65 0.97 -1.24 -12.08
C VAL A 65 2.41 -1.58 -11.73
N ARG A 66 3.22 -1.87 -12.74
CA ARG A 66 4.64 -2.26 -12.56
C ARG A 66 5.61 -1.10 -12.75
N ASN A 67 5.14 0.04 -13.26
CA ASN A 67 5.93 1.21 -13.63
C ASN A 67 7.10 0.86 -14.58
N VAL A 68 6.82 0.01 -15.58
CA VAL A 68 7.80 -0.40 -16.60
C VAL A 68 7.29 -0.06 -17.99
N ASN A 69 8.19 0.38 -18.87
CA ASN A 69 7.87 0.60 -20.27
C ASN A 69 7.83 -0.73 -21.02
N LYS A 70 6.79 -0.90 -21.84
CA LYS A 70 6.55 -2.08 -22.68
C LYS A 70 6.69 -1.68 -24.15
N ASP A 71 7.47 -2.46 -24.89
CA ASP A 71 7.62 -2.31 -26.34
C ASP A 71 6.47 -2.98 -27.07
N LEU A 72 5.73 -2.23 -27.88
CA LEU A 72 4.52 -2.68 -28.57
C LEU A 72 4.64 -2.52 -30.09
N CYS A 73 4.11 -3.49 -30.83
CA CYS A 73 3.91 -3.34 -32.27
C CYS A 73 2.67 -2.48 -32.59
N ASP A 74 2.59 -1.94 -33.81
CA ASP A 74 1.48 -1.09 -34.28
C ASP A 74 0.08 -1.72 -34.04
N ARG A 75 -0.05 -3.03 -34.28
CA ARG A 75 -1.31 -3.76 -34.03
C ARG A 75 -1.72 -3.75 -32.56
N CYS A 76 -0.78 -3.99 -31.64
CA CYS A 76 -1.11 -4.13 -30.22
C CYS A 76 -1.42 -2.77 -29.58
N ILE A 77 -0.65 -1.72 -29.90
CA ILE A 77 -0.91 -0.38 -29.35
C ILE A 77 -2.29 0.15 -29.77
N ARG A 78 -2.76 -0.18 -30.98
CA ARG A 78 -4.09 0.22 -31.50
C ARG A 78 -5.26 -0.63 -30.99
N SER A 79 -5.01 -1.76 -30.33
CA SER A 79 -6.08 -2.60 -29.78
C SER A 79 -6.96 -1.79 -28.82
N ARG A 80 -8.27 -2.04 -28.79
CA ARG A 80 -9.17 -1.47 -27.76
C ARG A 80 -9.32 -2.37 -26.55
N ASP A 81 -8.97 -3.64 -26.68
CA ASP A 81 -9.05 -4.61 -25.60
C ASP A 81 -7.89 -4.37 -24.63
N ARG A 82 -8.21 -3.80 -23.47
CA ARG A 82 -7.26 -3.44 -22.42
C ARG A 82 -7.49 -4.29 -21.18
N CYS A 83 -6.41 -4.55 -20.45
CA CYS A 83 -6.51 -5.16 -19.15
C CYS A 83 -7.24 -4.22 -18.18
N SER A 84 -8.19 -4.74 -17.42
CA SER A 84 -8.94 -4.01 -16.40
C SER A 84 -8.09 -3.57 -15.20
N ILE A 85 -6.87 -4.11 -15.04
CA ILE A 85 -5.95 -3.81 -13.94
C ILE A 85 -4.85 -2.86 -14.43
N CYS A 86 -3.98 -3.30 -15.34
CA CYS A 86 -2.87 -2.47 -15.82
C CYS A 86 -3.18 -1.59 -17.04
N THR A 87 -4.37 -1.68 -17.65
CA THR A 87 -4.76 -0.93 -18.86
C THR A 87 -3.93 -1.20 -20.13
N VAL A 88 -2.90 -2.04 -20.07
CA VAL A 88 -2.10 -2.49 -21.22
C VAL A 88 -2.96 -3.36 -22.16
N PRO A 89 -2.78 -3.28 -23.50
CA PRO A 89 -3.42 -4.20 -24.44
C PRO A 89 -3.26 -5.68 -24.05
N VAL A 90 -4.34 -6.44 -24.19
CA VAL A 90 -4.31 -7.89 -23.89
C VAL A 90 -3.94 -8.72 -25.12
N ASN A 91 -3.25 -9.83 -24.90
CA ASN A 91 -3.08 -10.86 -25.92
C ASN A 91 -4.34 -11.73 -25.96
N GLN A 92 -5.01 -11.79 -27.12
CA GLN A 92 -6.26 -12.53 -27.30
C GLN A 92 -6.11 -14.04 -27.09
N GLU A 93 -4.89 -14.57 -27.19
CA GLU A 93 -4.58 -16.00 -27.01
C GLU A 93 -4.41 -16.39 -25.54
N THR A 94 -3.99 -15.45 -24.67
CA THR A 94 -3.68 -15.73 -23.24
C THR A 94 -4.50 -14.90 -22.25
N VAL A 95 -5.42 -14.07 -22.73
CA VAL A 95 -6.28 -13.22 -21.90
C VAL A 95 -7.24 -14.06 -21.03
N LEU A 96 -7.31 -13.71 -19.75
CA LEU A 96 -8.40 -14.17 -18.89
C LEU A 96 -9.62 -13.28 -19.12
N ARG A 97 -10.75 -13.90 -19.48
CA ARG A 97 -12.05 -13.22 -19.65
C ARG A 97 -12.94 -13.54 -18.47
N LEU A 98 -13.36 -12.51 -17.75
CA LEU A 98 -14.34 -12.65 -16.68
C LEU A 98 -15.76 -12.63 -17.25
N GLU A 99 -16.71 -13.21 -16.50
CA GLU A 99 -18.13 -13.28 -16.88
C GLU A 99 -18.78 -11.90 -17.05
N ASP A 100 -18.27 -10.89 -16.34
CA ASP A 100 -18.71 -9.49 -16.43
C ASP A 100 -18.07 -8.72 -17.60
N GLY A 101 -17.29 -9.39 -18.45
CA GLY A 101 -16.66 -8.81 -19.63
C GLY A 101 -15.31 -8.14 -19.38
N ARG A 102 -14.85 -8.03 -18.12
CA ARG A 102 -13.49 -7.54 -17.85
C ARG A 102 -12.45 -8.49 -18.44
N LEU A 103 -11.40 -7.91 -18.99
CA LEU A 103 -10.26 -8.61 -19.54
C LEU A 103 -9.08 -8.46 -18.58
N ILE A 104 -8.35 -9.54 -18.32
CA ILE A 104 -7.14 -9.52 -17.48
C ILE A 104 -5.99 -10.11 -18.29
N CYS A 105 -4.88 -9.35 -18.40
CA CYS A 105 -3.70 -9.83 -19.11
C CYS A 105 -3.05 -10.99 -18.36
N GLU A 106 -2.30 -11.83 -19.07
CA GLU A 106 -1.62 -12.99 -18.50
C GLU A 106 -0.70 -12.64 -17.31
N GLU A 107 -0.09 -11.45 -17.30
CA GLU A 107 0.79 -11.02 -16.21
C GLU A 107 -0.02 -10.71 -14.93
N ASP A 108 -1.17 -10.06 -15.05
CA ASP A 108 -2.03 -9.70 -13.90
C ASP A 108 -2.89 -10.88 -13.46
N ALA A 109 -3.28 -11.79 -14.36
CA ALA A 109 -4.10 -12.95 -14.07
C ALA A 109 -3.47 -13.90 -13.03
N LYS A 110 -2.17 -13.79 -12.81
CA LYS A 110 -1.42 -14.59 -11.82
C LYS A 110 -1.65 -14.17 -10.38
N ASP A 111 -2.18 -12.97 -10.14
CA ASP A 111 -2.32 -12.37 -8.80
C ASP A 111 -3.76 -11.98 -8.44
N VAL A 112 -4.75 -12.34 -9.27
CA VAL A 112 -6.15 -11.99 -9.00
C VAL A 112 -6.85 -13.01 -8.12
N VAL A 113 -7.76 -12.53 -7.26
CA VAL A 113 -8.61 -13.38 -6.41
C VAL A 113 -9.89 -13.75 -7.17
N LEU A 114 -10.10 -15.05 -7.38
CA LEU A 114 -11.24 -15.56 -8.16
C LEU A 114 -12.06 -16.64 -7.44
N VAL A 115 -11.54 -17.19 -6.33
CA VAL A 115 -12.14 -18.32 -5.63
C VAL A 115 -12.71 -17.86 -4.29
N GLU A 116 -13.97 -18.22 -3.99
CA GLU A 116 -14.68 -17.80 -2.77
C GLU A 116 -13.95 -18.21 -1.48
N THR A 117 -13.44 -19.46 -1.42
CA THR A 117 -12.73 -19.94 -0.23
C THR A 117 -11.44 -19.17 0.01
N GLU A 118 -10.70 -18.84 -1.05
CA GLU A 118 -9.52 -17.99 -0.97
C GLU A 118 -9.87 -16.56 -0.51
N ALA A 119 -10.96 -16.00 -1.04
CA ALA A 119 -11.46 -14.69 -0.62
C ALA A 119 -11.81 -14.67 0.88
N GLN A 120 -12.47 -15.72 1.38
CA GLN A 120 -12.78 -15.87 2.80
C GLN A 120 -11.51 -15.98 3.66
N ASP A 121 -10.54 -16.80 3.25
CA ASP A 121 -9.27 -16.95 3.97
C ASP A 121 -8.52 -15.61 4.07
N ILE A 122 -8.47 -14.87 2.96
CA ILE A 122 -7.87 -13.52 2.92
C ILE A 122 -8.64 -12.57 3.86
N PHE A 123 -9.97 -12.58 3.80
CA PHE A 123 -10.79 -11.72 4.65
C PHE A 123 -10.56 -11.99 6.14
N ASP A 124 -10.48 -13.27 6.53
CA ASP A 124 -10.25 -13.65 7.92
C ASP A 124 -8.85 -13.23 8.41
N ASP A 125 -7.84 -13.32 7.55
CA ASP A 125 -6.49 -12.81 7.82
C ASP A 125 -6.49 -11.28 7.97
N VAL A 126 -7.15 -10.58 7.06
CA VAL A 126 -7.28 -9.11 7.10
C VAL A 126 -8.01 -8.67 8.36
N LYS A 127 -9.13 -9.31 8.72
CA LYS A 127 -9.90 -9.06 9.94
C LYS A 127 -9.00 -9.13 11.18
N ARG A 128 -8.15 -10.17 11.28
CA ARG A 128 -7.18 -10.29 12.38
C ARG A 128 -6.18 -9.14 12.39
N GLY A 129 -5.61 -8.80 11.24
CA GLY A 129 -4.64 -7.70 11.12
C GLY A 129 -5.23 -6.32 11.46
N VAL A 130 -6.41 -6.01 10.94
CA VAL A 130 -7.11 -4.75 11.26
C VAL A 130 -7.44 -4.67 12.75
N HIS A 131 -7.87 -5.77 13.35
CA HIS A 131 -8.20 -5.80 14.77
C HIS A 131 -6.98 -5.53 15.68
N GLN A 132 -5.77 -5.88 15.27
CA GLN A 132 -4.55 -5.54 16.02
C GLN A 132 -4.37 -4.02 16.16
N HIS A 133 -4.79 -3.24 15.16
CA HIS A 133 -4.79 -1.78 15.25
C HIS A 133 -5.93 -1.26 16.12
N LEU A 134 -7.12 -1.89 16.06
CA LEU A 134 -8.31 -1.50 16.82
C LEU A 134 -8.29 -1.94 18.29
N ALA A 135 -7.21 -2.54 18.81
CA ALA A 135 -7.12 -2.82 20.24
C ALA A 135 -7.07 -1.50 21.05
N PRO A 136 -7.74 -1.41 22.22
CA PRO A 136 -8.34 -2.50 23.01
C PRO A 136 -9.83 -2.76 22.74
N TRP A 137 -10.44 -2.15 21.73
CA TRP A 137 -11.86 -2.38 21.43
C TRP A 137 -12.08 -3.82 20.99
N PRO A 138 -13.16 -4.50 21.44
CA PRO A 138 -13.36 -5.91 21.18
C PRO A 138 -13.58 -6.22 19.69
N PRO A 139 -13.20 -7.41 19.22
CA PRO A 139 -13.46 -7.82 17.85
C PRO A 139 -14.95 -8.13 17.67
N LEU A 140 -15.40 -8.01 16.43
CA LEU A 140 -16.73 -8.48 16.05
C LEU A 140 -16.79 -10.01 16.06
N PRO A 141 -17.93 -10.62 16.42
CA PRO A 141 -18.14 -12.05 16.27
C PRO A 141 -17.76 -12.56 14.87
N ASN A 142 -17.35 -13.82 14.76
CA ASN A 142 -17.12 -14.44 13.44
C ASN A 142 -18.41 -14.92 12.78
N THR A 143 -19.51 -14.99 13.54
CA THR A 143 -20.77 -15.59 13.10
C THR A 143 -21.71 -14.59 12.44
N ASN A 144 -21.47 -13.29 12.59
CA ASN A 144 -22.37 -12.24 12.15
C ASN A 144 -21.90 -11.49 10.90
N ILE A 145 -20.79 -11.90 10.29
CA ILE A 145 -20.28 -11.36 9.03
C ILE A 145 -20.31 -12.46 7.97
N ARG A 146 -20.88 -12.16 6.81
CA ARG A 146 -20.83 -13.02 5.62
C ARG A 146 -20.22 -12.27 4.45
N THR A 147 -19.16 -12.79 3.87
CA THR A 147 -18.57 -12.26 2.64
C THR A 147 -19.18 -12.94 1.41
N HIS A 148 -19.17 -12.23 0.28
CA HIS A 148 -19.63 -12.73 -1.02
C HIS A 148 -18.64 -12.25 -2.09
N LEU A 149 -17.96 -13.17 -2.77
CA LEU A 149 -17.13 -12.84 -3.93
C LEU A 149 -18.02 -12.75 -5.17
N VAL A 150 -18.10 -11.57 -5.79
CA VAL A 150 -19.05 -11.30 -6.88
C VAL A 150 -18.41 -10.65 -8.09
N ASN A 151 -18.96 -10.90 -9.27
CA ASN A 151 -18.58 -10.17 -10.48
C ASN A 151 -19.16 -8.73 -10.46
N ARG A 152 -18.72 -7.87 -11.39
CA ARG A 152 -19.16 -6.47 -11.47
C ARG A 152 -20.67 -6.31 -11.66
N LYS A 153 -21.30 -7.20 -12.43
CA LYS A 153 -22.74 -7.13 -12.72
C LYS A 153 -23.58 -7.39 -11.46
N ASP A 154 -23.26 -8.45 -10.72
CA ASP A 154 -23.94 -8.80 -9.48
C ASP A 154 -23.69 -7.74 -8.40
N PHE A 155 -22.45 -7.22 -8.35
CA PHE A 155 -22.08 -6.13 -7.47
C PHE A 155 -22.93 -4.87 -7.69
N VAL A 156 -23.09 -4.43 -8.95
CA VAL A 156 -23.89 -3.25 -9.29
C VAL A 156 -25.37 -3.48 -8.97
N SER A 157 -25.88 -4.69 -9.18
CA SER A 157 -27.27 -5.05 -8.83
C SER A 157 -27.55 -4.91 -7.33
N GLU A 158 -26.65 -5.42 -6.48
CA GLU A 158 -26.77 -5.24 -5.02
C GLU A 158 -26.62 -3.78 -4.61
N TYR A 159 -25.72 -3.05 -5.27
CA TYR A 159 -25.52 -1.64 -5.04
C TYR A 159 -26.75 -0.78 -5.36
N GLN A 160 -27.45 -1.02 -6.48
CA GLN A 160 -28.62 -0.24 -6.90
C GLN A 160 -29.78 -0.26 -5.89
N ARG A 161 -29.75 -1.20 -4.94
CA ARG A 161 -30.68 -1.25 -3.80
C ARG A 161 -30.35 -0.22 -2.71
N LYS A 162 -29.27 0.56 -2.86
CA LYS A 162 -28.77 1.61 -1.96
C LYS A 162 -28.63 2.93 -2.76
N PRO A 163 -29.46 3.96 -2.53
CA PRO A 163 -29.26 5.27 -3.16
C PRO A 163 -28.05 6.02 -2.56
N GLY A 164 -27.31 6.78 -3.36
CA GLY A 164 -26.40 7.83 -2.87
C GLY A 164 -24.89 7.71 -3.09
N ILE A 165 -24.42 6.96 -4.10
CA ILE A 165 -23.05 7.10 -4.66
C ILE A 165 -23.11 7.27 -6.19
N ASP A 166 -22.27 8.19 -6.68
CA ASP A 166 -22.36 8.76 -8.03
C ASP A 166 -21.73 7.86 -9.12
N ASN A 167 -20.93 6.85 -8.74
CA ASN A 167 -20.31 5.92 -9.67
C ASN A 167 -20.15 4.48 -9.10
N PRO A 168 -21.11 3.58 -9.34
CA PRO A 168 -21.03 2.19 -8.88
C PRO A 168 -19.97 1.34 -9.57
N GLU A 169 -19.50 1.74 -10.76
CA GLU A 169 -18.49 0.98 -11.51
C GLU A 169 -17.09 1.12 -10.90
N ALA A 170 -16.87 2.14 -10.08
CA ALA A 170 -15.61 2.37 -9.37
C ALA A 170 -15.52 1.63 -8.03
N LEU A 171 -16.63 1.09 -7.52
CA LEU A 171 -16.66 0.39 -6.23
C LEU A 171 -15.96 -0.97 -6.32
N LEU A 172 -15.28 -1.37 -5.25
CA LEU A 172 -14.62 -2.67 -5.16
C LEU A 172 -15.15 -3.53 -4.01
N GLY A 173 -15.80 -2.89 -3.04
CA GLY A 173 -16.41 -3.49 -1.87
C GLY A 173 -17.71 -2.79 -1.52
N LEU A 174 -18.61 -3.51 -0.86
CA LEU A 174 -19.84 -2.95 -0.32
C LEU A 174 -20.21 -3.65 0.98
N THR A 175 -20.41 -2.85 2.03
CA THR A 175 -20.96 -3.33 3.31
C THR A 175 -22.44 -2.99 3.45
N ARG A 176 -23.23 -3.99 3.89
CA ARG A 176 -24.60 -3.82 4.37
C ARG A 176 -24.74 -4.42 5.76
N SER A 177 -25.16 -3.59 6.69
CA SER A 177 -25.45 -3.96 8.07
C SER A 177 -26.95 -3.89 8.31
N THR A 178 -27.51 -4.89 8.96
CA THR A 178 -28.93 -4.94 9.34
C THR A 178 -29.06 -5.43 10.77
N ARG A 179 -30.18 -5.10 11.44
CA ARG A 179 -30.54 -5.63 12.76
C ARG A 179 -31.92 -6.28 12.68
N PRO A 180 -32.04 -7.50 12.12
CA PRO A 180 -33.34 -8.11 11.86
C PRO A 180 -34.15 -8.39 13.13
N ASP A 181 -33.49 -8.67 14.26
CA ASP A 181 -34.09 -8.89 15.58
C ASP A 181 -34.09 -7.64 16.48
N GLY A 182 -33.59 -6.50 15.97
CA GLY A 182 -33.43 -5.25 16.71
C GLY A 182 -32.25 -5.22 17.69
N THR A 183 -31.63 -6.37 17.98
CA THR A 183 -30.59 -6.52 19.00
C THR A 183 -29.21 -6.81 18.43
N ASN A 184 -29.11 -7.75 17.50
CA ASN A 184 -27.84 -8.22 16.95
C ASN A 184 -27.67 -7.73 15.52
N TYR A 185 -26.45 -7.32 15.19
CA TYR A 185 -26.12 -7.01 13.82
C TYR A 185 -25.91 -8.28 12.99
N THR A 186 -26.35 -8.21 11.74
CA THR A 186 -25.94 -9.11 10.66
C THR A 186 -25.32 -8.26 9.55
N HIS A 187 -24.09 -8.61 9.16
CA HIS A 187 -23.31 -7.93 8.15
C HIS A 187 -23.12 -8.80 6.91
N HIS A 188 -23.32 -8.18 5.76
CA HIS A 188 -22.97 -8.74 4.46
C HIS A 188 -21.95 -7.83 3.78
N ILE A 189 -20.86 -8.42 3.31
CA ILE A 189 -19.80 -7.72 2.58
C ILE A 189 -19.68 -8.35 1.20
N TRP A 190 -19.94 -7.56 0.15
CA TRP A 190 -19.70 -7.98 -1.24
C TRP A 190 -18.35 -7.47 -1.68
N LEU A 191 -17.53 -8.35 -2.25
CA LEU A 191 -16.16 -8.07 -2.69
C LEU A 191 -16.05 -8.37 -4.17
N LEU A 192 -15.50 -7.44 -4.94
CA LEU A 192 -15.34 -7.62 -6.39
C LEU A 192 -14.30 -8.71 -6.69
N SER A 193 -14.68 -9.71 -7.47
CA SER A 193 -13.79 -10.74 -7.97
C SER A 193 -12.82 -10.19 -9.03
N GLY A 194 -11.71 -10.88 -9.26
CA GLY A 194 -10.80 -10.57 -10.35
C GLY A 194 -10.01 -9.27 -10.17
N ILE A 195 -9.82 -8.83 -8.92
CA ILE A 195 -8.88 -7.74 -8.56
C ILE A 195 -7.60 -8.32 -7.95
N PRO A 196 -6.46 -7.62 -8.03
CA PRO A 196 -5.19 -8.07 -7.45
C PRO A 196 -5.30 -8.36 -5.95
N ARG A 197 -4.58 -9.36 -5.46
CA ARG A 197 -4.64 -9.83 -4.08
C ARG A 197 -4.38 -8.74 -3.04
N GLU A 198 -3.39 -7.87 -3.29
CA GLU A 198 -3.09 -6.75 -2.39
C GLU A 198 -4.20 -5.70 -2.36
N GLU A 199 -4.82 -5.42 -3.51
CA GLU A 199 -5.97 -4.51 -3.58
C GLU A 199 -7.19 -5.13 -2.90
N PHE A 200 -7.41 -6.44 -3.10
CA PHE A 200 -8.46 -7.20 -2.43
C PHE A 200 -8.34 -7.11 -0.91
N ARG A 201 -7.12 -7.29 -0.37
CA ARG A 201 -6.85 -7.13 1.07
C ARG A 201 -7.18 -5.74 1.60
N ALA A 202 -6.79 -4.69 0.87
CA ALA A 202 -7.10 -3.32 1.25
C ALA A 202 -8.61 -3.06 1.28
N VAL A 203 -9.35 -3.58 0.29
CA VAL A 203 -10.81 -3.52 0.24
C VAL A 203 -11.43 -4.29 1.41
N CYS A 204 -10.96 -5.50 1.73
CA CYS A 204 -11.41 -6.24 2.91
C CYS A 204 -11.23 -5.43 4.20
N ALA A 205 -10.10 -4.74 4.36
CA ALA A 205 -9.82 -3.93 5.55
C ALA A 205 -10.77 -2.73 5.66
N HIS A 206 -11.03 -2.07 4.53
CA HIS A 206 -12.00 -0.99 4.41
C HIS A 206 -13.42 -1.46 4.80
N GLU A 207 -13.91 -2.53 4.18
CA GLU A 207 -15.27 -3.02 4.41
C GLU A 207 -15.47 -3.60 5.82
N TYR A 208 -14.45 -4.29 6.36
CA TYR A 208 -14.50 -4.73 7.75
C TYR A 208 -14.56 -3.54 8.73
N THR A 209 -13.95 -2.41 8.39
CA THR A 209 -14.03 -1.21 9.24
C THR A 209 -15.44 -0.63 9.26
N HIS A 210 -16.18 -0.70 8.14
CA HIS A 210 -17.60 -0.33 8.14
C HIS A 210 -18.42 -1.22 9.08
N THR A 211 -18.21 -2.54 9.10
CA THR A 211 -18.94 -3.41 10.04
C THR A 211 -18.59 -3.05 11.47
N TRP A 212 -17.31 -2.84 11.77
CA TRP A 212 -16.83 -2.44 13.10
C TRP A 212 -17.46 -1.13 13.58
N LEU A 213 -17.52 -0.10 12.72
CA LEU A 213 -18.16 1.17 13.03
C LEU A 213 -19.65 1.03 13.34
N ASN A 214 -20.37 0.21 12.58
CA ASN A 214 -21.80 -0.01 12.82
C ASN A 214 -22.05 -0.59 14.22
N GLU A 215 -21.19 -1.51 14.68
CA GLU A 215 -21.34 -2.14 15.99
C GLU A 215 -20.88 -1.25 17.16
N HIS A 216 -19.87 -0.41 16.96
CA HIS A 216 -19.23 0.34 18.06
C HIS A 216 -19.64 1.82 18.17
N ALA A 217 -20.12 2.44 17.09
CA ALA A 217 -20.58 3.82 17.15
C ALA A 217 -21.80 3.96 18.06
N THR A 218 -21.80 4.98 18.92
CA THR A 218 -22.94 5.22 19.81
C THR A 218 -24.15 5.70 18.98
N PRO A 219 -25.41 5.41 19.40
CA PRO A 219 -26.60 5.86 18.66
C PRO A 219 -26.69 7.39 18.48
N SER A 220 -26.04 8.16 19.36
CA SER A 220 -25.97 9.63 19.32
C SER A 220 -24.87 10.16 18.40
N ARG A 221 -24.03 9.27 17.86
CA ARG A 221 -22.94 9.61 16.95
C ARG A 221 -23.43 9.59 15.52
N THR A 222 -23.30 10.72 14.85
CA THR A 222 -23.49 10.83 13.41
C THR A 222 -22.24 11.45 12.80
N LEU A 223 -21.46 10.63 12.10
CA LEU A 223 -20.34 11.08 11.29
C LEU A 223 -20.85 11.52 9.92
N ASN A 224 -20.18 12.50 9.31
CA ASN A 224 -20.36 12.79 7.91
C ASN A 224 -19.94 11.55 7.08
N LYS A 225 -20.61 11.30 5.96
CA LYS A 225 -20.31 10.17 5.08
C LYS A 225 -18.82 10.11 4.72
N ASP A 226 -18.23 11.21 4.27
CA ASP A 226 -16.82 11.17 3.84
C ASP A 226 -15.87 10.99 5.03
N SER A 227 -16.29 11.32 6.27
CA SER A 227 -15.54 10.99 7.50
C SER A 227 -15.62 9.51 7.85
N VAL A 228 -16.75 8.85 7.58
CA VAL A 228 -16.87 7.38 7.70
C VAL A 228 -15.92 6.72 6.71
N GLU A 229 -16.03 7.11 5.44
CA GLU A 229 -15.17 6.63 4.36
C GLU A 229 -13.68 6.89 4.64
N GLY A 230 -13.33 8.09 5.09
CA GLY A 230 -11.96 8.45 5.45
C GLY A 230 -11.39 7.60 6.59
N PHE A 231 -12.20 7.20 7.56
CA PHE A 231 -11.75 6.30 8.62
C PHE A 231 -11.58 4.86 8.11
N CYS A 232 -12.48 4.38 7.27
CA CYS A 232 -12.33 3.08 6.61
C CYS A 232 -11.07 3.02 5.75
N GLU A 233 -10.78 4.09 5.00
CA GLU A 233 -9.52 4.22 4.25
C GLU A 233 -8.30 4.34 5.15
N LEU A 234 -8.39 5.02 6.32
CA LEU A 234 -7.29 5.04 7.29
C LEU A 234 -6.95 3.61 7.72
N MET A 235 -7.95 2.79 8.05
CA MET A 235 -7.72 1.40 8.46
C MET A 235 -7.12 0.55 7.33
N ALA A 236 -7.60 0.70 6.10
CA ALA A 236 -7.00 0.06 4.94
C ALA A 236 -5.55 0.50 4.73
N TRP A 237 -5.26 1.80 4.85
CA TRP A 237 -3.92 2.34 4.74
C TRP A 237 -2.98 1.79 5.83
N LYS A 238 -3.43 1.76 7.09
CA LYS A 238 -2.66 1.18 8.20
C LYS A 238 -2.38 -0.30 8.00
N TYR A 239 -3.35 -1.06 7.51
CA TYR A 239 -3.16 -2.46 7.15
C TYR A 239 -2.11 -2.62 6.03
N THR A 240 -2.19 -1.81 4.97
CA THR A 240 -1.22 -1.86 3.86
C THR A 240 0.19 -1.43 4.25
N LEU A 241 0.36 -0.55 5.25
CA LEU A 241 1.66 -0.20 5.80
C LEU A 241 2.37 -1.39 6.42
N ALA A 242 1.63 -2.24 7.15
CA ALA A 242 2.18 -3.46 7.75
C ALA A 242 2.59 -4.48 6.67
N GLY A 243 1.86 -4.53 5.55
CA GLY A 243 2.15 -5.41 4.41
C GLY A 243 3.22 -4.90 3.44
N GLY A 244 3.60 -3.62 3.50
CA GLY A 244 4.64 -3.02 2.65
C GLY A 244 4.23 -2.67 1.21
N SER A 245 2.93 -2.65 0.89
CA SER A 245 2.47 -2.37 -0.48
C SER A 245 2.46 -0.86 -0.80
N GLU A 246 3.48 -0.36 -1.49
CA GLU A 246 3.56 1.06 -1.93
C GLU A 246 2.45 1.45 -2.90
N ARG A 247 2.00 0.51 -3.74
CA ARG A 247 0.94 0.74 -4.74
C ARG A 247 -0.39 1.04 -4.04
N GLU A 248 -0.79 0.19 -3.11
CA GLU A 248 -2.06 0.37 -2.40
C GLU A 248 -2.04 1.61 -1.52
N LYS A 249 -0.93 1.90 -0.84
CA LYS A 249 -0.76 3.14 -0.08
C LYS A 249 -0.99 4.38 -0.93
N ARG A 250 -0.45 4.39 -2.15
CA ARG A 250 -0.64 5.49 -3.10
C ARG A 250 -2.09 5.57 -3.56
N ARG A 251 -2.68 4.45 -3.98
CA ARG A 251 -4.07 4.36 -4.46
C ARG A 251 -5.06 4.89 -3.41
N ILE A 252 -4.89 4.49 -2.14
CA ILE A 252 -5.75 4.91 -1.04
C ILE A 252 -5.64 6.44 -0.80
N ARG A 253 -4.44 7.00 -0.86
CA ARG A 253 -4.24 8.45 -0.64
C ARG A 253 -4.69 9.32 -1.81
N GLU A 254 -4.51 8.86 -3.04
CA GLU A 254 -4.92 9.57 -4.26
C GLU A 254 -6.44 9.51 -4.49
N ASN A 255 -7.15 8.76 -3.65
CA ASN A 255 -8.57 8.58 -3.76
C ASN A 255 -9.36 9.85 -3.39
N SER A 256 -10.18 10.32 -4.32
CA SER A 256 -10.94 11.56 -4.19
C SER A 256 -12.29 11.41 -3.48
N TYR A 257 -12.84 10.19 -3.32
CA TYR A 257 -14.21 10.05 -2.79
C TYR A 257 -14.34 10.37 -1.30
N THR A 258 -13.24 10.33 -0.54
CA THR A 258 -13.19 10.79 0.86
C THR A 258 -13.12 12.32 1.00
N ARG A 259 -13.01 13.05 -0.13
CA ARG A 259 -12.83 14.52 -0.20
C ARG A 259 -11.75 15.04 0.76
N GLY A 260 -10.64 14.30 0.88
CA GLY A 260 -9.49 14.64 1.71
C GLY A 260 -9.58 14.19 3.16
N GLN A 261 -10.64 13.52 3.59
CA GLN A 261 -10.72 13.01 4.97
C GLN A 261 -9.65 11.95 5.27
N ILE A 262 -9.20 11.16 4.29
CA ILE A 262 -8.07 10.24 4.52
C ILE A 262 -6.81 10.99 4.99
N ASP A 263 -6.42 12.06 4.31
CA ASP A 263 -5.27 12.87 4.71
C ASP A 263 -5.52 13.59 6.04
N ALA A 264 -6.75 14.02 6.31
CA ALA A 264 -7.12 14.63 7.58
C ALA A 264 -6.98 13.65 8.76
N TYR A 265 -7.39 12.39 8.58
CA TYR A 265 -7.23 11.33 9.57
C TYR A 265 -5.77 10.96 9.80
N ILE A 266 -4.98 10.86 8.72
CA ILE A 266 -3.53 10.62 8.82
C ILE A 266 -2.87 11.76 9.62
N ALA A 267 -3.16 13.01 9.28
CA ALA A 267 -2.62 14.17 9.99
C ALA A 267 -3.06 14.21 11.47
N ALA A 268 -4.32 13.88 11.75
CA ALA A 268 -4.82 13.78 13.12
C ALA A 268 -4.14 12.66 13.91
N GLU A 269 -3.89 11.49 13.30
CA GLU A 269 -3.15 10.40 13.93
C GLU A 269 -1.72 10.81 14.28
N GLU A 270 -1.02 11.44 13.33
CA GLU A 270 0.35 11.90 13.51
C GLU A 270 0.46 12.94 14.65
N ALA A 271 -0.53 13.83 14.77
CA ALA A 271 -0.58 14.85 15.79
C ALA A 271 -0.99 14.32 17.19
N TYR A 272 -2.02 13.47 17.26
CA TYR A 272 -2.71 13.16 18.54
C TYR A 272 -2.74 11.69 18.92
N GLN A 273 -2.07 10.82 18.15
CA GLN A 273 -2.06 9.37 18.33
C GLN A 273 -3.38 8.69 17.94
N PHE A 274 -3.27 7.48 17.40
CA PHE A 274 -4.38 6.71 16.83
C PHE A 274 -5.56 6.48 17.80
N HIS A 275 -5.29 6.18 19.08
CA HIS A 275 -6.36 5.95 20.05
C HIS A 275 -7.26 7.18 20.25
N ARG A 276 -6.72 8.41 20.14
CA ARG A 276 -7.51 9.64 20.23
C ARG A 276 -8.41 9.81 19.01
N VAL A 277 -7.90 9.47 17.84
CA VAL A 277 -8.67 9.44 16.60
C VAL A 277 -9.84 8.48 16.73
N ILE A 278 -9.63 7.26 17.23
CA ILE A 278 -10.74 6.31 17.47
C ILE A 278 -11.76 6.89 18.47
N SER A 279 -11.31 7.43 19.60
CA SER A 279 -12.23 8.05 20.57
C SER A 279 -13.08 9.14 19.93
N TRP A 280 -12.51 9.96 19.05
CA TRP A 280 -13.25 10.99 18.32
C TRP A 280 -14.20 10.41 17.26
N VAL A 281 -13.81 9.33 16.59
CA VAL A 281 -14.69 8.62 15.64
C VAL A 281 -15.94 8.13 16.37
N LEU A 282 -15.79 7.55 17.56
CA LEU A 282 -16.89 7.01 18.34
C LEU A 282 -17.74 8.09 19.04
N ASP A 283 -17.10 9.10 19.64
CA ASP A 283 -17.76 10.01 20.59
C ASP A 283 -17.42 11.50 20.37
N GLY A 284 -16.76 11.84 19.26
CA GLY A 284 -16.33 13.20 18.94
C GLY A 284 -17.48 14.21 18.81
N ALA A 285 -17.17 15.47 19.11
CA ALA A 285 -18.11 16.58 19.01
C ALA A 285 -18.50 16.90 17.56
N ASP A 286 -17.52 16.89 16.64
CA ASP A 286 -17.70 17.18 15.23
C ASP A 286 -17.97 15.93 14.41
N SER A 287 -18.61 16.08 13.25
CA SER A 287 -18.85 14.98 12.30
C SER A 287 -17.78 14.88 11.20
N TRP A 288 -16.82 15.80 11.18
CA TRP A 288 -15.80 16.00 10.14
C TRP A 288 -14.48 16.51 10.73
N ILE A 289 -13.34 16.06 10.19
CA ILE A 289 -12.03 16.60 10.58
C ILE A 289 -11.66 17.78 9.65
N ASP A 290 -11.66 18.98 10.20
CA ASP A 290 -11.09 20.16 9.55
C ASP A 290 -9.57 20.14 9.73
N VAL A 291 -8.82 20.00 8.64
CA VAL A 291 -7.35 19.97 8.64
C VAL A 291 -6.76 21.28 9.17
N GLY A 292 -7.49 22.40 9.07
CA GLY A 292 -7.07 23.68 9.65
C GLY A 292 -7.27 23.76 11.17
N LYS A 293 -7.99 22.80 11.77
CA LYS A 293 -8.37 22.76 13.20
C LYS A 293 -8.29 21.34 13.76
N LEU A 294 -7.15 20.67 13.57
CA LEU A 294 -6.97 19.27 13.98
C LEU A 294 -7.16 19.05 15.49
N ASP A 295 -6.92 20.07 16.31
CA ASP A 295 -7.11 20.04 17.77
C ASP A 295 -8.55 19.70 18.17
N ARG A 296 -9.53 19.94 17.29
CA ARG A 296 -10.92 19.54 17.49
C ARG A 296 -11.13 18.03 17.57
N VAL A 297 -10.17 17.23 17.10
CA VAL A 297 -10.15 15.76 17.30
C VAL A 297 -10.06 15.39 18.79
N LEU A 298 -9.61 16.31 19.66
CA LEU A 298 -9.58 16.08 21.11
C LEU A 298 -10.92 16.38 21.80
N LEU A 299 -11.90 16.94 21.09
CA LEU A 299 -13.20 17.30 21.65
C LEU A 299 -14.16 16.10 21.59
N ILE A 300 -14.42 15.51 22.76
CA ILE A 300 -15.38 14.41 22.95
C ILE A 300 -16.67 14.94 23.56
N LYS A 301 -17.83 14.48 23.06
CA LYS A 301 -19.14 14.86 23.59
C LYS A 301 -19.22 14.50 25.09
N GLY A 302 -19.69 15.45 25.90
CA GLY A 302 -19.86 15.25 27.34
C GLY A 302 -18.60 15.41 28.21
N SER A 303 -17.43 15.74 27.63
CA SER A 303 -16.30 16.24 28.44
C SER A 303 -16.59 17.66 28.95
N PRO A 304 -16.16 18.04 30.16
CA PRO A 304 -16.41 19.37 30.73
C PRO A 304 -15.79 20.53 29.93
N THR A 305 -14.98 20.25 28.91
CA THR A 305 -14.45 21.21 27.93
C THR A 305 -15.35 21.42 26.71
N ALA A 306 -16.39 20.60 26.52
CA ALA A 306 -17.35 20.73 25.43
C ALA A 306 -18.44 21.74 25.81
N VAL A 307 -18.08 23.02 25.87
CA VAL A 307 -19.07 24.10 25.86
C VAL A 307 -19.43 24.39 24.40
N ASP A 308 -20.73 24.29 24.11
CA ASP A 308 -21.35 24.44 22.79
C ASP A 308 -20.73 25.56 21.96
N SER A 309 -20.12 25.17 20.83
CA SER A 309 -19.63 26.10 19.81
C SER A 309 -20.43 25.87 18.52
N SER A 310 -21.71 26.22 18.54
CA SER A 310 -22.49 26.47 17.33
C SER A 310 -22.29 27.94 16.92
N PRO A 311 -22.08 28.29 15.65
CA PRO A 311 -21.66 29.65 15.28
C PRO A 311 -22.87 30.60 15.28
N SER A 312 -22.98 31.43 16.31
CA SER A 312 -23.74 32.68 16.23
C SER A 312 -22.77 33.86 16.31
N ALA A 313 -23.05 34.86 15.46
CA ALA A 313 -22.17 35.97 15.16
C ALA A 313 -21.97 36.95 16.33
N ALA A 314 -20.83 37.64 16.23
CA ALA A 314 -20.45 38.89 16.89
C ALA A 314 -19.94 38.85 18.36
N SER A 315 -18.68 39.28 18.48
CA SER A 315 -18.14 40.24 19.46
C SER A 315 -17.02 39.73 20.37
N ALA A 316 -15.85 40.33 20.13
CA ALA A 316 -14.77 40.68 21.05
C ALA A 316 -13.94 39.57 21.74
N ALA A 317 -12.66 39.55 21.38
CA ALA A 317 -11.53 38.91 22.05
C ALA A 317 -11.25 39.49 23.46
N PRO A 318 -10.19 39.03 24.17
CA PRO A 318 -9.81 37.64 24.47
C PRO A 318 -9.63 37.46 25.99
N LEU A 319 -9.71 36.23 26.50
CA LEU A 319 -9.02 35.90 27.76
C LEU A 319 -8.66 34.41 27.72
N TRP A 320 -7.41 34.12 28.08
CA TRP A 320 -6.79 32.79 28.20
C TRP A 320 -6.27 32.15 26.90
N THR A 321 -5.14 32.66 26.41
CA THR A 321 -4.11 31.82 25.79
C THR A 321 -3.54 30.89 26.87
N GLN A 322 -3.98 29.64 26.88
CA GLN A 322 -3.19 28.56 27.47
C GLN A 322 -2.59 27.79 26.31
N GLU A 323 -1.28 27.95 26.10
CA GLU A 323 -0.53 27.06 25.21
C GLU A 323 -0.75 25.64 25.69
N ALA A 324 -1.35 24.81 24.84
CA ALA A 324 -1.45 23.38 25.07
C ALA A 324 -0.02 22.82 25.07
N THR A 325 0.54 22.63 26.27
CA THR A 325 1.79 21.91 26.43
C THR A 325 1.63 20.51 25.84
N PRO A 326 2.45 20.10 24.86
CA PRO A 326 2.41 18.75 24.33
C PRO A 326 2.64 17.76 25.47
N THR A 327 1.79 16.75 25.58
CA THR A 327 1.94 15.69 26.58
C THR A 327 3.33 15.08 26.43
N PRO A 328 4.17 15.11 27.48
CA PRO A 328 5.57 14.70 27.35
C PRO A 328 5.64 13.21 26.98
N VAL A 329 6.27 12.92 25.85
CA VAL A 329 6.65 11.56 25.47
C VAL A 329 7.56 11.00 26.58
N PRO A 330 7.31 9.79 27.10
CA PRO A 330 8.16 9.20 28.12
C PRO A 330 9.63 9.22 27.68
N ALA A 331 10.51 9.71 28.56
CA ALA A 331 11.95 9.70 28.30
C ALA A 331 12.55 8.28 28.33
N SER A 332 11.78 7.29 28.81
CA SER A 332 12.18 5.90 28.98
C SER A 332 11.20 4.93 28.31
N LEU A 333 11.71 3.77 27.90
CA LEU A 333 10.87 2.67 27.42
C LEU A 333 10.03 2.15 28.58
N THR A 334 8.72 2.06 28.38
CA THR A 334 7.77 1.63 29.40
C THR A 334 6.88 0.53 28.84
N LEU A 335 6.80 -0.60 29.54
CA LEU A 335 5.84 -1.64 29.22
C LEU A 335 4.45 -1.21 29.71
N LYS A 336 3.53 -0.96 28.78
CA LYS A 336 2.16 -0.52 29.05
C LYS A 336 1.14 -1.64 29.10
N GLY A 337 1.43 -2.79 28.48
CA GLY A 337 0.51 -3.92 28.46
C GLY A 337 1.12 -5.17 27.88
N ILE A 338 0.55 -6.33 28.26
CA ILE A 338 0.82 -7.64 27.68
C ILE A 338 -0.54 -8.22 27.33
N SER A 339 -0.72 -8.66 26.09
CA SER A 339 -1.94 -9.34 25.64
C SER A 339 -1.62 -10.74 25.10
N VAL A 340 -2.61 -11.62 25.15
CA VAL A 340 -2.52 -13.00 24.65
C VAL A 340 -3.59 -13.18 23.58
N SER A 341 -3.21 -13.70 22.41
CA SER A 341 -4.14 -14.09 21.35
C SER A 341 -3.76 -15.47 20.81
N GLY A 342 -4.59 -16.47 21.10
CA GLY A 342 -4.27 -17.88 20.84
C GLY A 342 -3.01 -18.33 21.60
N ALA A 343 -2.05 -18.92 20.88
CA ALA A 343 -0.75 -19.32 21.42
C ALA A 343 0.31 -18.18 21.44
N LYS A 344 -0.03 -17.00 20.89
CA LYS A 344 0.90 -15.87 20.75
C LYS A 344 0.70 -14.84 21.84
N ARG A 345 1.79 -14.16 22.23
CA ARG A 345 1.78 -13.05 23.17
C ARG A 345 2.26 -11.78 22.47
N PHE A 346 1.73 -10.65 22.89
CA PHE A 346 2.09 -9.34 22.38
C PHE A 346 2.38 -8.40 23.56
N VAL A 347 3.25 -7.42 23.33
CA VAL A 347 3.61 -6.40 24.31
C VAL A 347 3.36 -5.02 23.72
N LEU A 348 2.82 -4.11 24.52
CA LEU A 348 2.71 -2.69 24.20
C LEU A 348 3.84 -1.93 24.91
N ILE A 349 4.84 -1.46 24.17
CA ILE A 349 5.95 -0.67 24.69
C ILE A 349 5.83 0.75 24.17
N ASN A 350 5.61 1.70 25.09
CA ASN A 350 5.24 3.08 24.80
C ASN A 350 4.02 3.20 23.86
N ASP A 351 4.24 3.19 22.56
CA ASP A 351 3.27 3.40 21.49
C ASP A 351 3.39 2.35 20.35
N ARG A 352 4.09 1.24 20.62
CA ARG A 352 4.25 0.13 19.67
C ARG A 352 3.87 -1.20 20.29
N THR A 353 3.08 -1.95 19.55
CA THR A 353 2.77 -3.36 19.85
C THR A 353 3.78 -4.23 19.13
N LEU A 354 4.34 -5.23 19.82
CA LEU A 354 5.34 -6.15 19.27
C LEU A 354 5.00 -7.60 19.64
N GLU A 355 5.18 -8.53 18.70
CA GLU A 355 5.28 -9.98 18.96
C GLU A 355 6.72 -10.37 19.32
N GLN A 356 6.92 -11.54 19.93
CA GLN A 356 8.27 -12.11 20.11
C GLN A 356 9.00 -12.26 18.77
N GLY A 357 10.21 -11.72 18.67
CA GLY A 357 11.06 -11.72 17.49
C GLY A 357 10.97 -10.44 16.65
N GLU A 358 9.94 -9.62 16.86
CA GLU A 358 9.65 -8.43 16.06
C GLU A 358 10.57 -7.25 16.42
N GLU A 359 10.90 -6.42 15.42
CA GLU A 359 11.69 -5.19 15.56
C GLU A 359 10.88 -3.96 15.15
N ALA A 360 10.85 -2.91 15.99
CA ALA A 360 10.21 -1.64 15.65
C ALA A 360 10.94 -0.43 16.22
N LYS A 361 10.72 0.73 15.59
CA LYS A 361 11.15 2.03 16.12
C LYS A 361 10.13 2.53 17.13
N VAL A 362 10.57 2.72 18.38
CA VAL A 362 9.78 3.24 19.50
C VAL A 362 10.22 4.66 19.84
N ARG A 363 9.25 5.55 20.07
CA ARG A 363 9.52 6.95 20.37
C ARG A 363 9.92 7.15 21.84
N LEU A 364 11.01 7.89 22.08
CA LEU A 364 11.55 8.25 23.39
C LEU A 364 11.96 9.72 23.43
N GLY A 365 11.23 10.53 24.21
CA GLY A 365 11.41 11.98 24.21
C GLY A 365 11.30 12.55 22.80
N THR A 366 12.41 13.12 22.30
CA THR A 366 12.54 13.72 20.95
C THR A 366 13.20 12.78 19.92
N SER A 367 13.46 11.52 20.26
CA SER A 367 14.18 10.55 19.41
C SER A 367 13.39 9.25 19.21
N ASN A 368 13.85 8.42 18.27
CA ASN A 368 13.34 7.07 18.06
C ASN A 368 14.46 6.06 18.33
N VAL A 369 14.12 4.97 19.03
CA VAL A 369 15.05 3.87 19.30
C VAL A 369 14.52 2.60 18.68
N LEU A 370 15.39 1.86 17.98
CA LEU A 370 15.07 0.54 17.46
C LEU A 370 15.07 -0.46 18.62
N VAL A 371 13.95 -1.15 18.80
CA VAL A 371 13.82 -2.21 19.80
C VAL A 371 13.47 -3.53 19.12
N LYS A 372 14.05 -4.62 19.63
CA LYS A 372 13.71 -5.99 19.27
C LYS A 372 13.05 -6.68 20.46
N CYS A 373 11.87 -7.26 20.27
CA CYS A 373 11.23 -8.07 21.30
C CYS A 373 11.87 -9.46 21.34
N LEU A 374 12.65 -9.75 22.39
CA LEU A 374 13.38 -11.03 22.49
C LEU A 374 12.53 -12.13 23.12
N GLN A 375 11.79 -11.79 24.18
CA GLN A 375 10.96 -12.73 24.92
C GLN A 375 9.85 -12.01 25.67
N ILE A 376 8.63 -12.53 25.59
CA ILE A 376 7.46 -12.02 26.33
C ILE A 376 7.14 -13.00 27.46
N ARG A 377 7.15 -12.51 28.70
CA ARG A 377 6.86 -13.30 29.92
C ARG A 377 5.46 -12.96 30.43
N GLU A 378 5.14 -13.40 31.64
CA GLU A 378 3.82 -13.17 32.24
C GLU A 378 3.58 -11.71 32.64
N SER A 379 4.60 -11.05 33.19
CA SER A 379 4.52 -9.67 33.68
C SER A 379 5.70 -8.79 33.25
N SER A 380 6.53 -9.31 32.33
CA SER A 380 7.71 -8.61 31.83
C SER A 380 8.02 -8.95 30.36
N VAL A 381 8.90 -8.15 29.76
CA VAL A 381 9.43 -8.35 28.41
C VAL A 381 10.93 -8.10 28.39
N LEU A 382 11.67 -8.93 27.65
CA LEU A 382 13.08 -8.72 27.33
C LEU A 382 13.23 -8.06 25.97
N LEU A 383 13.97 -6.96 25.91
CA LEU A 383 14.20 -6.16 24.71
C LEU A 383 15.68 -6.08 24.36
N GLY A 384 16.00 -6.21 23.07
CA GLY A 384 17.23 -5.68 22.50
C GLY A 384 17.02 -4.21 22.15
N VAL A 385 17.92 -3.31 22.55
CA VAL A 385 17.79 -1.87 22.31
C VAL A 385 19.00 -1.38 21.52
N GLY A 386 18.81 -1.03 20.25
CA GLY A 386 19.90 -0.64 19.35
C GLY A 386 20.99 -1.72 19.23
N ALA A 387 22.27 -1.29 19.31
CA ALA A 387 23.44 -2.18 19.29
C ALA A 387 23.90 -2.63 20.68
N ALA A 388 23.09 -2.42 21.73
CA ALA A 388 23.46 -2.77 23.10
C ALA A 388 23.63 -4.29 23.26
N ALA A 389 24.71 -4.70 23.93
CA ALA A 389 25.07 -6.11 24.09
C ALA A 389 24.23 -6.87 25.13
N SER A 390 23.56 -6.17 26.05
CA SER A 390 22.75 -6.78 27.13
C SER A 390 21.26 -6.46 26.95
N PRO A 391 20.38 -7.47 27.00
CA PRO A 391 18.93 -7.27 26.98
C PRO A 391 18.42 -6.38 28.12
N LEU A 392 17.47 -5.50 27.83
CA LEU A 392 16.74 -4.69 28.80
C LEU A 392 15.44 -5.40 29.20
N GLU A 393 15.25 -5.70 30.49
CA GLU A 393 13.95 -6.19 30.99
C GLU A 393 13.04 -5.01 31.39
N LEU A 394 11.85 -4.94 30.80
CA LEU A 394 10.78 -4.04 31.25
C LEU A 394 9.71 -4.85 31.98
N ARG A 395 9.24 -4.34 33.11
CA ARG A 395 8.15 -4.94 33.90
C ARG A 395 6.93 -4.04 33.88
N MET A 396 5.74 -4.61 34.03
CA MET A 396 4.53 -3.80 34.21
C MET A 396 4.69 -2.96 35.47
N THR A 397 4.60 -1.65 35.34
CA THR A 397 4.48 -0.76 36.50
C THR A 397 3.04 -0.87 37.00
N ASN A 398 2.81 -1.67 38.05
CA ASN A 398 1.54 -1.63 38.78
C ASN A 398 1.39 -0.22 39.37
N SER A 399 0.60 0.65 38.73
CA SER A 399 0.05 1.82 39.42
C SER A 399 -1.30 1.41 40.04
N PRO A 400 -1.55 1.72 41.33
CA PRO A 400 -2.78 1.35 42.03
C PRO A 400 -3.99 2.11 41.48
N PRO A 401 -5.23 1.64 41.71
CA PRO A 401 -6.43 2.30 41.20
C PRO A 401 -6.54 3.72 41.79
N ARG A 402 -6.84 4.69 40.94
CA ARG A 402 -7.39 5.98 41.32
C ARG A 402 -8.75 6.16 40.71
#